data_AF-A0A6G0VTG3-F1
#
_entry.id   AF-A0A6G0VTG3-F1
#
_cell.length_a   1.000
_cell.length_b   1.000
_cell.length_c   1.000
_cell.angle_alpha   90.00
_cell.angle_beta   90.00
_cell.angle_gamma   90.00
#
_symmetry.space_group_name_H-M   'P 1'
#
loop_
_entity.id
_entity.type
_entity.pdbx_description
1 polymer ?
#
loop_
_entity_poly.entity_id
_entity_poly.type
_entity_poly.pdbx_seq_one_letter_code
_entity_poly.pdbx_strand_id
1 'polypeptide(L)'
;MREKYPSITCLSKQLHRIVNGESNIQKLDDQWRTIVLVRLPNEIQTEKEPDKFWTLIKEFETGQFIDLAEFALSVLSLPHSNASCERVFSKINCIKTKSRNRLITSTVSATVITSECLKKKNGNCISFQPTKLMFDSMTYTSLYISSASNKTELNKNKTVININEEEEIFLLED
;
A
#
# COMPACT_ATOMS: atom_id res chain seq x y z
N MET A 1 -21.53 3.83 32.20
CA MET A 1 -20.28 3.57 31.44
C MET A 1 -20.52 3.43 29.93
N ARG A 2 -21.52 2.65 29.47
CA ARG A 2 -21.84 2.48 28.03
C ARG A 2 -22.29 3.76 27.28
N GLU A 3 -22.82 4.75 27.98
CA GLU A 3 -23.27 6.01 27.35
C GLU A 3 -22.15 7.04 27.15
N LYS A 4 -21.00 6.90 27.83
CA LYS A 4 -19.92 7.89 27.79
C LYS A 4 -18.91 7.63 26.67
N TYR A 5 -18.74 6.37 26.26
CA TYR A 5 -17.81 5.99 25.19
C TYR A 5 -18.56 5.16 24.14
N PRO A 6 -18.71 5.67 22.91
CA PRO A 6 -19.36 4.92 21.85
C PRO A 6 -18.57 3.65 21.53
N SER A 7 -19.30 2.59 21.25
CA SER A 7 -18.74 1.30 20.86
C SER A 7 -18.18 1.37 19.44
N ILE A 8 -17.02 0.76 19.22
CA ILE A 8 -16.38 0.66 17.90
C ILE A 8 -17.13 -0.30 16.96
N THR A 9 -18.08 -1.07 17.51
CA THR A 9 -18.88 -2.06 16.77
C THR A 9 -19.68 -1.47 15.61
N CYS A 10 -20.06 -0.19 15.69
CA CYS A 10 -20.74 0.49 14.58
C CYS A 10 -19.83 0.61 13.36
N LEU A 11 -18.55 0.94 13.59
CA LEU A 11 -17.55 1.07 12.54
C LEU A 11 -17.13 -0.29 12.00
N SER A 12 -16.93 -1.29 12.87
CA SER A 12 -16.55 -2.64 12.44
C SER A 12 -17.63 -3.30 11.58
N LYS A 13 -18.92 -3.06 11.86
CA LYS A 13 -20.04 -3.54 11.02
C LYS A 13 -20.07 -2.93 9.63
N GLN A 14 -19.68 -1.65 9.49
CA GLN A 14 -19.57 -1.00 8.19
C GLN A 14 -18.37 -1.54 7.39
N LEU A 15 -17.31 -1.95 8.08
CA LEU A 15 -16.06 -2.45 7.49
C LEU A 15 -15.94 -3.98 7.62
N HIS A 16 -16.98 -4.71 7.22
CA HIS A 16 -17.05 -6.18 7.31
C HIS A 16 -15.93 -6.92 6.56
N ARG A 17 -15.25 -6.26 5.61
CA ARG A 17 -14.10 -6.83 4.88
C ARG A 17 -12.82 -6.80 5.70
N ILE A 18 -12.71 -5.91 6.68
CA ILE A 18 -11.53 -5.73 7.52
C ILE A 18 -11.64 -6.62 8.76
N VAL A 19 -12.84 -6.73 9.35
CA VAL A 19 -13.07 -7.57 10.54
C VAL A 19 -14.00 -8.73 10.19
N ASN A 20 -13.44 -9.94 10.15
CA ASN A 20 -14.20 -11.15 9.84
C ASN A 20 -14.69 -11.82 11.13
N GLY A 21 -16.01 -11.88 11.34
CA GLY A 21 -16.65 -12.69 12.39
C GLY A 21 -16.99 -11.96 13.70
N GLU A 22 -18.10 -12.38 14.33
CA GLU A 22 -18.64 -11.74 15.55
C GLU A 22 -17.69 -11.83 16.76
N SER A 23 -16.96 -12.94 16.91
CA SER A 23 -15.99 -13.12 18.00
C SER A 23 -14.83 -12.11 17.94
N ASN A 24 -14.46 -11.66 16.74
CA ASN A 24 -13.39 -10.66 16.56
C ASN A 24 -13.90 -9.24 16.82
N ILE A 25 -15.18 -8.98 16.50
CA ILE A 25 -15.83 -7.70 16.81
C ILE A 25 -15.93 -7.49 18.33
N GLN A 26 -16.22 -8.55 19.09
CA GLN A 26 -16.28 -8.45 20.56
C GLN A 26 -14.91 -8.14 21.16
N LYS A 27 -13.85 -8.86 20.75
CA LYS A 27 -12.47 -8.60 21.20
C LYS A 27 -12.03 -7.18 20.88
N LEU A 28 -12.36 -6.69 19.69
CA LEU A 28 -12.06 -5.33 19.26
C LEU A 28 -12.75 -4.28 20.15
N ASP A 29 -14.03 -4.48 20.47
CA ASP A 29 -14.77 -3.57 21.35
C ASP A 29 -14.24 -3.59 22.79
N ASP A 30 -13.81 -4.76 23.26
CA ASP A 30 -13.20 -4.91 24.59
C ASP A 30 -11.84 -4.19 24.67
N GLN A 31 -10.98 -4.34 23.65
CA GLN A 31 -9.71 -3.59 23.54
C GLN A 31 -9.96 -2.07 23.44
N TRP A 32 -10.94 -1.65 22.64
CA TRP A 32 -11.32 -0.24 22.49
C TRP A 32 -11.81 0.41 23.79
N ARG A 33 -12.49 -0.35 24.65
CA ARG A 33 -12.90 0.17 25.96
C ARG A 33 -11.77 0.16 26.97
N THR A 34 -10.87 -0.81 26.86
CA THR A 34 -9.74 -0.99 27.78
C THR A 34 -8.67 0.08 27.56
N ILE A 35 -8.38 0.46 26.31
CA ILE A 35 -7.36 1.47 26.00
C ILE A 35 -7.65 2.84 26.65
N VAL A 36 -8.93 3.19 26.84
CA VAL A 36 -9.35 4.45 27.50
C VAL A 36 -9.13 4.40 29.02
N LEU A 37 -9.07 3.19 29.60
CA LEU A 37 -8.84 2.97 31.03
C LEU A 37 -7.35 2.86 31.36
N VAL A 38 -6.51 2.54 30.38
CA VAL A 38 -5.07 2.39 30.55
C VAL A 38 -4.37 3.75 30.48
N ARG A 39 -3.38 3.94 31.35
CA ARG A 39 -2.52 5.12 31.30
C ARG A 39 -1.43 4.90 30.25
N LEU A 40 -1.63 5.49 29.08
CA LEU A 40 -0.65 5.45 28.00
C LEU A 40 0.64 6.21 28.39
N PRO A 41 1.83 5.77 27.94
CA PRO A 41 3.07 6.51 28.08
C PRO A 41 3.01 7.88 27.40
N ASN A 42 3.85 8.82 27.84
CA ASN A 42 3.86 10.18 27.33
C ASN A 42 4.27 10.24 25.85
N GLU A 43 5.09 9.29 25.40
CA GLU A 43 5.53 9.14 24.01
C GLU A 43 4.33 8.93 23.08
N ILE A 44 3.38 8.09 23.49
CA ILE A 44 2.17 7.80 22.73
C ILE A 44 1.19 8.97 22.78
N GLN A 45 1.03 9.62 23.94
CA GLN A 45 0.09 10.74 24.10
C GLN A 45 0.51 12.01 23.33
N THR A 46 1.81 12.18 23.06
CA THR A 46 2.35 13.37 22.38
C THR A 46 2.33 13.21 20.85
N GLU A 47 2.15 11.98 20.35
CA GLU A 47 2.15 11.69 18.92
C GLU A 47 0.91 12.28 18.23
N LYS A 48 1.14 13.02 17.14
CA LYS A 48 0.09 13.70 16.38
C LYS A 48 -0.27 12.94 15.11
N GLU A 49 0.64 12.14 14.59
CA GLU A 49 0.41 11.35 13.39
C GLU A 49 -0.35 10.07 13.76
N PRO A 50 -1.58 9.86 13.23
CA PRO A 50 -2.42 8.73 13.62
C PRO A 50 -1.77 7.38 13.28
N ASP A 51 -1.02 7.31 12.18
CA ASP A 51 -0.34 6.08 11.74
C ASP A 51 0.75 5.66 12.73
N LYS A 52 1.56 6.63 13.19
CA LYS A 52 2.59 6.41 14.21
C LYS A 52 1.98 6.07 15.56
N PHE A 53 0.90 6.78 15.94
CA PHE A 53 0.17 6.51 17.18
C PHE A 53 -0.29 5.05 17.25
N TRP A 54 -0.98 4.55 16.22
CA TRP A 54 -1.48 3.16 16.22
C TRP A 54 -0.36 2.13 16.11
N THR A 55 0.75 2.47 15.48
CA THR A 55 1.95 1.61 15.45
C THR A 55 2.56 1.45 16.85
N LEU A 56 2.67 2.55 17.61
CA LEU A 56 3.14 2.51 19.00
C LEU A 56 2.18 1.74 19.92
N ILE A 57 0.87 1.88 19.72
CA ILE A 57 -0.15 1.10 20.46
C ILE A 57 -0.03 -0.40 20.17
N LYS A 58 0.32 -0.78 18.93
CA LYS A 58 0.54 -2.20 18.57
C LYS A 58 1.69 -2.83 19.35
N GLU A 59 2.74 -2.05 19.61
CA GLU A 59 3.94 -2.49 20.35
C GLU A 59 3.79 -2.35 21.87
N PHE A 60 2.77 -1.63 22.33
CA PHE A 60 2.54 -1.37 23.74
C PHE A 60 2.12 -2.63 24.51
N GLU A 61 2.73 -2.82 25.69
CA GLU A 61 2.40 -3.85 26.68
C GLU A 61 2.19 -5.25 26.09
N THR A 62 3.21 -5.76 25.38
CA THR A 62 3.22 -7.12 24.79
C THR A 62 2.04 -7.41 23.87
N GLY A 63 1.52 -6.39 23.18
CA GLY A 63 0.52 -6.58 22.14
C GLY A 63 -0.91 -6.73 22.65
N GLN A 64 -1.22 -6.19 23.83
CA GLN A 64 -2.57 -6.22 24.40
C GLN A 64 -3.65 -5.59 23.47
N PHE A 65 -3.24 -4.68 22.58
CA PHE A 65 -4.10 -3.93 21.67
C PHE A 65 -3.82 -4.21 20.19
N ILE A 66 -3.22 -5.36 19.85
CA ILE A 66 -2.85 -5.68 18.45
C ILE A 66 -4.05 -5.63 17.51
N ASP A 67 -5.16 -6.30 17.84
CA ASP A 67 -6.32 -6.36 16.94
C ASP A 67 -6.92 -4.97 16.69
N LEU A 68 -6.96 -4.13 17.72
CA LEU A 68 -7.40 -2.74 17.63
C LEU A 68 -6.46 -1.89 16.77
N ALA A 69 -5.14 -2.01 16.99
CA ALA A 69 -4.15 -1.27 16.23
C ALA A 69 -4.16 -1.68 14.75
N GLU A 70 -4.22 -2.98 14.45
CA GLU A 70 -4.30 -3.48 13.08
C GLU A 70 -5.59 -3.06 12.39
N PHE A 71 -6.71 -3.09 13.11
CA PHE A 71 -7.97 -2.55 12.61
C PHE A 71 -7.83 -1.07 12.27
N ALA A 72 -7.33 -0.26 13.20
CA ALA A 72 -7.19 1.19 13.00
C ALA A 72 -6.24 1.52 11.83
N LEU A 73 -5.09 0.86 11.74
CA LEU A 73 -4.16 1.01 10.62
C LEU A 73 -4.79 0.60 9.28
N SER A 74 -5.57 -0.49 9.28
CA SER A 74 -6.32 -0.91 8.09
C SER A 74 -7.36 0.13 7.68
N VAL A 75 -8.10 0.72 8.63
CA VAL A 75 -9.04 1.81 8.33
C VAL A 75 -8.32 3.04 7.79
N LEU A 76 -7.16 3.40 8.36
CA LEU A 76 -6.35 4.55 7.91
C LEU A 76 -5.74 4.34 6.52
N SER A 77 -5.49 3.10 6.11
CA SER A 77 -5.05 2.76 4.76
C SER A 77 -6.13 2.99 3.69
N LEU A 78 -7.40 3.16 4.09
CA LEU A 78 -8.48 3.41 3.14
C LEU A 78 -8.35 4.82 2.56
N PRO A 79 -8.45 4.98 1.24
CA PRO A 79 -8.37 6.30 0.62
C PRO A 79 -9.53 7.17 1.10
N HIS A 80 -9.20 8.32 1.70
CA HIS A 80 -10.17 9.28 2.24
C HIS A 80 -11.16 9.83 1.19
N SER A 81 -10.83 9.76 -0.10
CA SER A 81 -11.71 10.23 -1.18
C SER A 81 -11.34 9.64 -2.54
N ASN A 82 -12.35 9.54 -3.41
CA ASN A 82 -12.20 9.21 -4.82
C ASN A 82 -11.35 10.24 -5.60
N ALA A 83 -11.13 11.44 -5.07
CA ALA A 83 -10.30 12.48 -5.69
C ALA A 83 -8.87 11.99 -6.00
N SER A 84 -8.32 11.09 -5.18
CA SER A 84 -7.02 10.47 -5.45
C SER A 84 -7.05 9.58 -6.69
N CYS A 85 -8.12 8.81 -6.88
CA CYS A 85 -8.34 8.01 -8.08
C CYS A 85 -8.56 8.89 -9.32
N GLU A 86 -9.35 9.96 -9.20
CA GLU A 86 -9.57 10.94 -10.27
C GLU A 86 -8.27 11.62 -10.72
N ARG A 87 -7.39 11.94 -9.78
CA ARG A 87 -6.05 12.46 -10.08
C ARG A 87 -5.24 11.48 -10.92
N VAL A 88 -5.29 10.19 -10.61
CA VAL A 88 -4.63 9.13 -11.40
C VAL A 88 -5.27 9.01 -12.79
N PHE A 89 -6.60 9.04 -12.89
CA PHE A 89 -7.30 9.03 -14.18
C PHE A 89 -6.95 10.24 -15.05
N SER A 90 -6.80 11.42 -14.47
CA SER A 90 -6.32 12.60 -15.18
C SER A 90 -4.90 12.40 -15.73
N LYS A 91 -3.99 11.77 -14.96
CA LYS A 91 -2.64 11.44 -15.45
C LYS A 91 -2.68 10.43 -16.59
N ILE A 92 -3.55 9.43 -16.50
CA ILE A 92 -3.77 8.45 -17.57
C ILE A 92 -4.29 9.14 -18.84
N ASN A 93 -5.19 10.13 -18.72
CA ASN A 93 -5.66 10.92 -19.86
C ASN A 93 -4.54 11.76 -20.50
N CYS A 94 -3.60 12.28 -19.70
CA CYS A 94 -2.41 12.94 -20.24
C CYS A 94 -1.48 11.95 -20.97
N ILE A 95 -1.36 10.71 -20.47
CA ILE A 95 -0.57 9.66 -21.13
C ILE A 95 -1.24 9.22 -22.43
N LYS A 96 -2.56 8.99 -22.41
CA LYS A 96 -3.36 8.62 -23.58
C LYS A 96 -3.89 9.89 -24.26
N THR A 97 -3.02 10.58 -24.98
CA THR A 97 -3.46 11.72 -25.80
C THR A 97 -4.30 11.24 -26.99
N LYS A 98 -5.03 12.16 -27.63
CA LYS A 98 -5.83 11.86 -28.84
C LYS A 98 -4.99 11.27 -29.98
N SER A 99 -3.72 11.65 -30.09
CA SER A 99 -2.77 11.10 -31.07
C SER A 99 -2.05 9.82 -30.60
N ARG A 100 -1.85 9.64 -29.29
CA ARG A 100 -1.17 8.48 -28.69
C ARG A 100 -2.14 7.61 -27.88
N ASN A 101 -3.18 7.07 -28.53
CA ASN A 101 -4.20 6.25 -27.86
C ASN A 101 -3.90 4.74 -27.83
N ARG A 102 -2.97 4.26 -28.68
CA ARG A 102 -2.70 2.83 -28.92
C ARG A 102 -1.54 2.29 -28.07
N LEU A 103 -1.51 2.69 -26.80
CA LEU A 103 -0.59 2.10 -25.83
C LEU A 103 -1.23 0.84 -25.23
N ILE A 104 -0.45 -0.23 -25.14
CA ILE A 104 -0.86 -1.43 -24.41
C ILE A 104 -1.05 -1.08 -22.93
N THR A 105 -1.98 -1.75 -22.26
CA THR A 105 -2.35 -1.45 -20.87
C THR A 105 -1.16 -1.56 -19.91
N SER A 106 -0.29 -2.55 -20.12
CA SER A 106 0.95 -2.72 -19.35
C SER A 106 1.87 -1.50 -19.47
N THR A 107 2.06 -0.96 -20.67
CA THR A 107 2.87 0.26 -20.87
C THR A 107 2.24 1.49 -20.22
N VAL A 108 0.92 1.65 -20.29
CA VAL A 108 0.23 2.75 -19.61
C VAL A 108 0.41 2.63 -18.09
N SER A 109 0.20 1.44 -17.54
CA SER A 109 0.38 1.16 -16.11
C SER A 109 1.81 1.43 -15.66
N ALA A 110 2.80 0.86 -16.36
CA ALA A 110 4.22 1.06 -16.08
C ALA A 110 4.58 2.55 -16.13
N THR A 111 4.11 3.29 -17.13
CA THR A 111 4.38 4.74 -17.24
C THR A 111 3.83 5.51 -16.04
N VAL A 112 2.61 5.19 -15.58
CA VAL A 112 2.03 5.82 -14.39
C VAL A 112 2.88 5.50 -13.16
N ILE A 113 3.18 4.22 -12.93
CA ILE A 113 3.97 3.76 -11.77
C ILE A 113 5.34 4.43 -11.75
N THR A 114 6.10 4.37 -12.86
CA THR A 114 7.40 5.02 -12.98
C THR A 114 7.32 6.52 -12.68
N SER A 115 6.29 7.21 -13.18
CA SER A 115 6.13 8.65 -12.93
C SER A 115 5.86 8.99 -11.46
N GLU A 116 5.21 8.11 -10.70
CA GLU A 116 4.98 8.30 -9.27
C GLU A 116 6.21 7.91 -8.45
N CYS A 117 6.91 6.83 -8.81
CA CYS A 117 8.16 6.44 -8.17
C CYS A 117 9.22 7.54 -8.26
N LEU A 118 9.34 8.20 -9.42
CA LEU A 118 10.25 9.34 -9.59
C LEU A 118 9.89 10.52 -8.69
N LYS A 119 8.59 10.81 -8.52
CA LYS A 119 8.12 11.88 -7.62
C LYS A 119 8.37 11.56 -6.15
N LYS A 120 8.22 10.29 -5.73
CA LYS A 120 8.47 9.85 -4.35
C LYS A 120 9.92 10.08 -3.93
N LYS A 121 10.87 9.93 -4.86
CA LYS A 121 12.30 10.23 -4.63
C LYS A 121 12.64 11.73 -4.73
N ASN A 122 11.65 12.62 -4.63
CA ASN A 122 11.76 14.08 -4.83
C ASN A 122 12.46 14.47 -6.15
N GLY A 123 12.47 13.58 -7.13
CA GLY A 123 13.13 13.74 -8.41
C GLY A 123 12.17 14.06 -9.55
N ASN A 124 12.73 14.41 -10.69
CA ASN A 124 12.04 14.48 -11.97
C ASN A 124 12.81 13.64 -13.01
N CYS A 125 12.30 13.56 -14.23
CA CYS A 125 12.98 12.82 -15.30
C CYS A 125 14.34 13.43 -15.71
N ILE A 126 14.65 14.64 -15.27
CA ILE A 126 15.90 15.35 -15.55
C ILE A 126 16.95 15.02 -14.49
N SER A 127 16.54 14.90 -13.22
CA SER A 127 17.42 14.60 -12.09
C SER A 127 17.58 13.11 -11.83
N PHE A 128 16.82 12.26 -12.53
CA PHE A 128 16.89 10.82 -12.36
C PHE A 128 18.22 10.26 -12.87
N GLN A 129 18.97 9.61 -11.98
CA GLN A 129 20.19 8.88 -12.31
C GLN A 129 19.89 7.39 -12.25
N PRO A 130 19.88 6.67 -13.38
CA PRO A 130 19.64 5.24 -13.38
C PRO A 130 20.78 4.47 -12.71
N THR A 131 20.45 3.42 -11.97
CA THR A 131 21.42 2.49 -11.37
C THR A 131 22.08 1.63 -12.44
N LYS A 132 23.30 1.13 -12.20
CA LYS A 132 24.02 0.20 -13.11
C LYS A 132 23.15 -1.00 -13.52
N LEU A 133 22.39 -1.57 -12.59
CA LEU A 133 21.45 -2.66 -12.86
C LEU A 133 20.37 -2.31 -13.89
N MET A 134 19.90 -1.06 -13.94
CA MET A 134 18.91 -0.61 -14.91
C MET A 134 19.52 -0.52 -16.32
N PHE A 135 20.80 -0.14 -16.42
CA PHE A 135 21.52 -0.16 -17.69
C PHE A 135 21.74 -1.59 -18.18
N ASP A 136 22.14 -2.50 -17.29
CA ASP A 136 22.36 -3.91 -17.62
C ASP A 136 21.06 -4.62 -18.05
N SER A 137 19.92 -4.13 -17.57
CA SER A 137 18.58 -4.60 -17.96
C SER A 137 18.12 -4.11 -19.33
N MET A 138 18.70 -3.03 -19.86
CA MET A 138 18.38 -2.45 -21.17
C MET A 138 19.15 -3.13 -22.32
N THR A 139 19.26 -4.46 -22.27
CA THR A 139 19.92 -5.26 -23.30
C THR A 139 18.93 -5.83 -24.31
N TYR A 140 19.42 -6.09 -25.52
CA TYR A 140 18.62 -6.68 -26.60
C TYR A 140 17.92 -7.99 -26.18
N THR A 141 18.65 -8.85 -25.45
CA THR A 141 18.14 -10.14 -24.96
C THR A 141 17.00 -9.98 -23.96
N SER A 142 16.94 -8.88 -23.20
CA SER A 142 15.86 -8.60 -22.26
C SER A 142 14.65 -7.95 -22.96
N LEU A 143 14.91 -6.93 -23.80
CA LEU A 143 13.85 -6.09 -24.39
C LEU A 143 13.16 -6.74 -25.60
N TYR A 144 13.87 -7.57 -26.35
CA TYR A 144 13.42 -8.11 -27.63
C TYR A 144 13.57 -9.63 -27.70
N ILE A 145 13.19 -10.34 -26.63
CA ILE A 145 12.99 -11.80 -26.72
C ILE A 145 11.95 -12.03 -27.81
N SER A 146 12.40 -12.46 -28.99
CA SER A 146 11.49 -12.75 -30.08
C SER A 146 10.53 -13.83 -29.58
N SER A 147 9.24 -13.61 -29.77
CA SER A 147 8.18 -14.57 -29.42
C SER A 147 8.29 -15.91 -30.17
N ALA A 148 9.37 -16.16 -30.91
CA ALA A 148 9.65 -17.40 -31.62
C ALA A 148 10.21 -18.52 -30.73
N SER A 149 10.78 -18.22 -29.55
CA SER A 149 11.39 -19.27 -28.68
C SER A 149 10.45 -19.82 -27.59
N ASN A 150 9.28 -19.21 -27.37
CA ASN A 150 8.40 -19.53 -26.22
C ASN A 150 7.29 -20.54 -26.54
N LYS A 151 7.60 -21.65 -27.23
CA LYS A 151 6.70 -22.82 -27.22
C LYS A 151 7.24 -24.01 -26.42
N THR A 152 8.49 -23.99 -25.97
CA THR A 152 9.10 -25.19 -25.36
C THR A 152 9.48 -25.05 -23.88
N GLU A 153 9.53 -23.83 -23.31
CA GLU A 153 9.98 -23.63 -21.92
C GLU A 153 8.95 -22.99 -20.96
N LEU A 154 7.67 -22.87 -21.35
CA LEU A 154 6.63 -22.30 -20.46
C LEU A 154 6.11 -23.28 -19.38
N ASN A 155 6.72 -24.47 -19.21
CA ASN A 155 6.19 -25.52 -18.31
C ASN A 155 7.12 -25.95 -17.17
N LYS A 156 8.19 -25.20 -16.85
CA LYS A 156 9.00 -25.50 -15.66
C LYS A 156 9.08 -24.40 -14.60
N ASN A 157 8.79 -23.14 -14.93
CA ASN A 157 8.96 -22.04 -13.97
C ASN A 157 7.66 -21.24 -13.80
N LYS A 158 6.56 -21.92 -13.48
CA LYS A 158 5.41 -21.29 -12.80
C LYS A 158 5.67 -21.28 -11.30
N THR A 159 6.72 -20.58 -10.88
CA THR A 159 6.81 -20.04 -9.52
C THR A 159 6.51 -18.56 -9.66
N VAL A 160 5.24 -18.25 -9.38
CA VAL A 160 4.67 -16.96 -8.99
C VAL A 160 5.75 -15.89 -8.79
N ILE A 161 6.03 -15.09 -9.81
CA ILE A 161 6.65 -13.77 -9.61
C ILE A 161 5.52 -12.92 -9.06
N ASN A 162 5.52 -12.83 -7.74
CA ASN A 162 4.61 -12.01 -6.97
C ASN A 162 4.82 -10.55 -7.39
N ILE A 163 3.75 -9.79 -7.53
CA ILE A 163 3.72 -8.40 -8.04
C ILE A 163 4.44 -7.42 -7.07
N ASN A 164 5.13 -7.94 -6.04
CA ASN A 164 5.76 -7.20 -4.96
C ASN A 164 7.25 -6.88 -5.21
N GLU A 165 7.92 -7.50 -6.19
CA GLU A 165 9.37 -7.32 -6.40
C GLU A 165 9.75 -6.01 -7.13
N GLU A 166 8.84 -5.41 -7.93
CA GLU A 166 9.13 -4.10 -8.54
C GLU A 166 9.11 -2.95 -7.52
N GLU A 167 8.38 -3.09 -6.41
CA GLU A 167 8.52 -2.16 -5.27
C GLU A 167 9.83 -2.41 -4.50
N GLU A 168 10.29 -3.66 -4.42
CA GLU A 168 11.50 -4.05 -3.68
C GLU A 168 12.80 -3.53 -4.33
N ILE A 169 12.87 -3.48 -5.67
CA ILE A 169 14.01 -2.86 -6.39
C ILE A 169 14.14 -1.36 -6.06
N PHE A 170 13.04 -0.71 -5.66
CA PHE A 170 13.04 0.72 -5.32
C PHE A 170 13.11 1.02 -3.82
N LEU A 171 12.91 0.01 -2.96
CA LEU A 171 12.92 0.07 -1.49
C LEU A 171 14.24 -0.41 -0.86
N LEU A 172 15.20 -0.90 -1.64
CA LEU A 172 16.49 -1.42 -1.15
C LEU A 172 17.55 -0.36 -0.82
N GLU A 173 17.18 0.91 -0.64
CA GLU A 173 18.09 1.96 -0.14
C GLU A 173 17.32 2.89 0.82
N ASP A 174 17.24 2.46 2.08
CA ASP A 174 17.35 3.32 3.27
C ASP A 174 18.72 3.06 3.92
#